data_AF-A0A4R8R2C3-F1
#
_entry.id   AF-A0A4R8R2C3-F1
#
_cell.length_a   1.000
_cell.length_b   1.000
_cell.length_c   1.000
_cell.angle_alpha   90.00
_cell.angle_beta   90.00
_cell.angle_gamma   90.00
#
_symmetry.space_group_name_H-M   'P 1'
#
loop_
_entity.id
_entity.type
_entity.pdbx_description
1 polymer ?
#
loop_
_entity_poly.entity_id
_entity_poly.type
_entity_poly.pdbx_seq_one_letter_code
_entity_poly.pdbx_strand_id
1 'polypeptide(L)'
;MSGLVEFAAQLPEPTELKRRCQIHAVLAALTKGRPTEDPAGNVLYRRSWRPGDDLATYANGGGDHWSILFSTQDGVFLRGYDHESEMNTYDAEIEYWPGLIDDLPERFKSELGNSDLYDWFDGNPQTTVAIWRTPSDNRWVHGTLGESSWGGEPYGGEGWLFHLLTEWSPSKIAERLYSPVKHTITHDAVARVMNNEPLTDPLIRQFHPDPDITALLTEAERIGYQTPSP
;
A
#
# COMPACT_ATOMS: atom_id res chain seq x y z
N MET A 1 0.47 17.95 10.94
CA MET A 1 -0.26 16.89 10.21
C MET A 1 -0.48 17.42 8.83
N SER A 2 -0.13 16.64 7.81
CA SER A 2 -0.34 16.99 6.41
C SER A 2 -1.72 16.46 6.02
N GLY A 3 -2.61 17.33 5.55
CA GLY A 3 -3.95 16.92 5.09
C GLY A 3 -3.90 16.22 3.73
N LEU A 4 -5.05 15.72 3.25
CA LEU A 4 -5.17 14.98 1.98
C LEU A 4 -4.53 15.69 0.79
N VAL A 5 -4.61 17.02 0.74
CA VAL A 5 -3.99 17.85 -0.31
C VAL A 5 -2.46 17.69 -0.32
N GLU A 6 -1.83 17.84 0.84
CA GLU A 6 -0.38 17.72 1.00
C GLU A 6 0.09 16.29 0.75
N PHE A 7 -0.68 15.30 1.20
CA PHE A 7 -0.39 13.89 0.96
C PHE A 7 -0.51 13.53 -0.52
N ALA A 8 -1.57 13.95 -1.20
CA ALA A 8 -1.77 13.72 -2.64
C ALA A 8 -0.60 14.29 -3.48
N ALA A 9 -0.03 15.41 -3.06
CA ALA A 9 1.15 16.01 -3.70
C ALA A 9 2.47 15.24 -3.44
N GLN A 10 2.55 14.43 -2.39
CA GLN A 10 3.72 13.61 -2.07
C GLN A 10 3.72 12.24 -2.77
N LEU A 11 2.55 11.77 -3.22
CA LEU A 11 2.43 10.50 -3.90
C LEU A 11 3.21 10.51 -5.23
N PRO A 12 4.03 9.49 -5.50
CA PRO A 12 4.70 9.37 -6.79
C PRO A 12 3.70 9.08 -7.91
N GLU A 13 4.14 9.16 -9.16
CA GLU A 13 3.35 8.75 -10.32
C GLU A 13 2.87 7.29 -10.20
N PRO A 14 1.70 6.91 -10.76
CA PRO A 14 1.13 5.57 -10.69
C PRO A 14 2.10 4.40 -10.93
N THR A 15 2.98 4.55 -11.92
CA THR A 15 3.98 3.51 -12.25
C THR A 15 5.00 3.32 -11.14
N GLU A 16 5.48 4.41 -10.54
CA GLU A 16 6.41 4.35 -9.42
C GLU A 16 5.71 3.89 -8.15
N LEU A 17 4.47 4.32 -7.89
CA LEU A 17 3.67 3.85 -6.76
C LEU A 17 3.51 2.32 -6.81
N LYS A 18 3.13 1.78 -7.97
CA LYS A 18 3.03 0.34 -8.22
C LYS A 18 4.36 -0.38 -7.93
N ARG A 19 5.47 0.16 -8.42
CA ARG A 19 6.81 -0.39 -8.20
C ARG A 19 7.16 -0.43 -6.71
N ARG A 20 6.82 0.62 -5.94
CA ARG A 20 7.03 0.65 -4.48
C ARG A 20 6.22 -0.43 -3.77
N CYS A 21 4.96 -0.65 -4.16
CA CYS A 21 4.14 -1.74 -3.61
C CYS A 21 4.76 -3.13 -3.90
N GLN A 22 5.21 -3.35 -5.14
CA GLN A 22 5.88 -4.61 -5.52
C GLN A 22 7.15 -4.85 -4.69
N ILE A 23 7.97 -3.81 -4.51
CA ILE A 23 9.21 -3.90 -3.72
C ILE A 23 8.91 -4.21 -2.26
N HIS A 24 7.92 -3.54 -1.65
CA HIS A 24 7.54 -3.86 -0.27
C HIS A 24 7.05 -5.30 -0.10
N ALA A 25 6.29 -5.82 -1.07
CA ALA A 25 5.87 -7.23 -1.04
C ALA A 25 7.05 -8.21 -1.17
N VAL A 26 8.03 -7.91 -2.04
CA VAL A 26 9.26 -8.70 -2.13
C VAL A 26 10.06 -8.63 -0.83
N LEU A 27 10.23 -7.43 -0.25
CA LEU A 27 10.95 -7.27 1.01
C LEU A 27 10.29 -8.04 2.15
N ALA A 28 8.95 -8.05 2.23
CA ALA A 28 8.23 -8.85 3.22
C ALA A 28 8.55 -10.35 3.09
N ALA A 29 8.53 -10.89 1.88
CA ALA A 29 8.88 -12.29 1.63
C ALA A 29 10.36 -12.58 1.96
N LEU A 30 11.27 -11.69 1.56
CA LEU A 30 12.70 -11.80 1.86
C LEU A 30 12.99 -11.80 3.36
N THR A 31 12.34 -10.92 4.12
CA THR A 31 12.45 -10.83 5.58
C THR A 31 11.95 -12.11 6.27
N LYS A 32 10.89 -12.75 5.76
CA LYS A 32 10.42 -14.06 6.28
C LYS A 32 11.21 -15.26 5.75
N GLY A 33 12.08 -15.06 4.75
CA GLY A 33 12.81 -16.12 4.08
C GLY A 33 11.95 -17.06 3.23
N ARG A 34 10.68 -16.70 2.97
CA ARG A 34 9.71 -17.47 2.20
C ARG A 34 8.53 -16.58 1.77
N PRO A 35 7.72 -16.99 0.77
CA PRO A 35 6.50 -16.26 0.41
C PRO A 35 5.57 -16.11 1.61
N THR A 36 4.82 -15.01 1.65
CA THR A 36 3.92 -14.68 2.77
C THR A 36 2.61 -14.12 2.27
N GLU A 37 1.52 -14.63 2.82
CA GLU A 37 0.15 -14.11 2.64
C GLU A 37 -0.38 -13.47 3.94
N ASP A 38 0.46 -13.38 4.97
CA ASP A 38 0.12 -12.75 6.24
C ASP A 38 0.08 -11.22 6.09
N PRO A 39 -1.11 -10.60 6.25
CA PRO A 39 -1.27 -9.17 6.05
C PRO A 39 -0.65 -8.34 7.17
N ALA A 40 -0.48 -8.89 8.38
CA ALA A 40 -0.07 -8.13 9.56
C ALA A 40 1.36 -7.58 9.41
N GLY A 41 1.44 -6.27 9.20
CA GLY A 41 2.69 -5.52 9.00
C GLY A 41 3.35 -5.73 7.63
N ASN A 42 2.70 -6.43 6.69
CA ASN A 42 3.28 -6.74 5.38
C ASN A 42 2.43 -6.16 4.25
N VAL A 43 3.09 -5.60 3.24
CA VAL A 43 2.42 -5.30 1.97
C VAL A 43 2.27 -6.61 1.20
N LEU A 44 1.06 -6.91 0.76
CA LEU A 44 0.78 -7.99 -0.17
C LEU A 44 0.52 -7.40 -1.55
N TYR A 45 1.11 -8.01 -2.58
CA TYR A 45 0.90 -7.60 -3.97
C TYR A 45 0.36 -8.75 -4.81
N ARG A 46 -0.79 -8.52 -5.44
CA ARG A 46 -1.48 -9.49 -6.29
C ARG A 46 -1.53 -8.94 -7.72
N ARG A 47 -0.54 -9.34 -8.51
CA ARG A 47 -0.52 -9.09 -9.94
C ARG A 47 -1.63 -9.88 -10.62
N SER A 48 -2.34 -9.26 -11.56
CA SER A 48 -3.50 -9.82 -12.24
C SER A 48 -4.54 -10.35 -11.25
N TRP A 49 -4.73 -9.64 -10.13
CA TRP A 49 -5.73 -10.00 -9.11
C TRP A 49 -7.11 -10.21 -9.74
N ARG A 50 -7.44 -9.38 -10.73
CA ARG A 50 -8.50 -9.64 -11.70
C ARG A 50 -8.08 -9.17 -13.10
N PRO A 51 -8.80 -9.54 -14.17
CA PRO A 51 -8.40 -9.17 -15.53
C PRO A 51 -8.21 -7.66 -15.68
N GLY A 52 -6.98 -7.25 -16.01
CA GLY A 52 -6.63 -5.85 -16.24
C GLY A 52 -6.27 -5.04 -14.98
N ASP A 53 -6.38 -5.62 -13.78
CA ASP A 53 -6.18 -4.90 -12.52
C ASP A 53 -5.24 -5.65 -11.57
N ASP A 54 -4.33 -4.91 -10.95
CA ASP A 54 -3.50 -5.38 -9.85
C ASP A 54 -3.98 -4.80 -8.51
N LEU A 55 -3.72 -5.50 -7.42
CA LEU A 55 -4.11 -5.07 -6.08
C LEU A 55 -2.92 -5.13 -5.12
N ALA A 56 -2.68 -4.03 -4.41
CA ALA A 56 -1.81 -3.99 -3.24
C ALA A 56 -2.64 -3.80 -1.98
N THR A 57 -2.32 -4.51 -0.91
CA THR A 57 -2.98 -4.38 0.40
C THR A 57 -1.95 -4.34 1.52
N TYR A 58 -2.32 -3.71 2.63
CA TYR A 58 -1.56 -3.71 3.87
C TYR A 58 -2.52 -3.62 5.05
N ALA A 59 -2.22 -4.35 6.12
CA ALA A 59 -2.88 -4.18 7.41
C ALA A 59 -1.81 -4.15 8.51
N ASN A 60 -1.97 -3.32 9.53
CA ASN A 60 -1.03 -3.33 10.66
C ASN A 60 -1.38 -4.42 11.71
N GLY A 61 -2.52 -5.10 11.56
CA GLY A 61 -3.05 -6.07 12.53
C GLY A 61 -3.70 -5.43 13.77
N GLY A 62 -3.82 -4.11 13.80
CA GLY A 62 -4.39 -3.30 14.87
C GLY A 62 -5.66 -2.53 14.47
N GLY A 63 -6.24 -2.83 13.31
CA GLY A 63 -7.45 -2.17 12.80
C GLY A 63 -7.19 -1.21 11.63
N ASP A 64 -5.92 -0.91 11.33
CA ASP A 64 -5.57 0.01 10.26
C ASP A 64 -5.10 -0.72 9.02
N HIS A 65 -5.62 -0.27 7.88
CA HIS A 65 -5.32 -0.90 6.61
C HIS A 65 -5.44 0.07 5.44
N TRP A 66 -4.79 -0.29 4.35
CA TRP A 66 -4.96 0.39 3.08
C TRP A 66 -4.92 -0.60 1.93
N SER A 67 -5.53 -0.18 0.83
CA SER A 67 -5.48 -0.91 -0.44
C SER A 67 -5.32 0.05 -1.61
N ILE A 68 -4.64 -0.44 -2.64
CA ILE A 68 -4.39 0.30 -3.88
C ILE A 68 -4.72 -0.60 -5.06
N LEU A 69 -5.77 -0.21 -5.78
CA LEU A 69 -6.19 -0.81 -7.02
C LEU A 69 -5.48 -0.11 -8.18
N PHE A 70 -4.71 -0.87 -8.96
CA PHE A 70 -4.08 -0.40 -10.19
C PHE A 70 -4.83 -0.97 -11.39
N SER A 71 -5.72 -0.17 -11.98
CA SER A 71 -6.44 -0.55 -13.19
C SER A 71 -5.73 -0.06 -14.45
N THR A 72 -5.59 -0.95 -15.43
CA THR A 72 -5.08 -0.58 -16.75
C THR A 72 -6.04 0.32 -17.53
N GLN A 73 -7.34 0.29 -17.24
CA GLN A 73 -8.35 1.07 -17.95
C GLN A 73 -8.77 2.32 -17.18
N ASP A 74 -8.94 2.21 -15.86
CA ASP A 74 -9.61 3.25 -15.07
C ASP A 74 -8.64 4.10 -14.23
N GLY A 75 -7.36 3.74 -14.23
CA GLY A 75 -6.32 4.42 -13.47
C GLY A 75 -6.11 3.78 -12.09
N VAL A 76 -5.77 4.59 -11.09
CA VAL A 76 -5.42 4.10 -9.75
C VAL A 76 -6.40 4.63 -8.72
N PHE A 77 -6.83 3.75 -7.82
CA PHE A 77 -7.59 4.10 -6.63
C PHE A 77 -6.84 3.64 -5.39
N LEU A 78 -6.60 4.57 -4.48
CA LEU A 78 -5.91 4.37 -3.21
C LEU A 78 -6.88 4.73 -2.11
N ARG A 79 -7.09 3.79 -1.20
CA ARG A 79 -7.95 4.01 -0.04
C ARG A 79 -7.24 3.56 1.23
N GLY A 80 -7.53 4.24 2.32
CA GLY A 80 -6.99 3.95 3.64
C GLY A 80 -8.06 4.03 4.71
N TYR A 81 -7.83 3.32 5.80
CA TYR A 81 -8.63 3.36 7.00
C TYR A 81 -7.71 3.40 8.21
N ASP A 82 -7.80 4.51 8.92
CA ASP A 82 -7.21 4.71 10.24
C ASP A 82 -8.36 4.68 11.25
N HIS A 83 -8.37 3.66 12.10
CA HIS A 83 -9.46 3.47 13.06
C HIS A 83 -9.49 4.55 14.15
N GLU A 84 -8.39 5.28 14.35
CA GLU A 84 -8.29 6.39 15.30
C GLU A 84 -8.47 7.76 14.60
N SER A 85 -8.72 7.78 13.30
CA SER A 85 -8.89 9.01 12.52
C SER A 85 -10.12 9.80 12.95
N GLU A 86 -10.00 11.13 12.87
CA GLU A 86 -11.11 12.08 13.00
C GLU A 86 -12.25 11.82 12.00
N MET A 87 -11.91 11.20 10.86
CA MET A 87 -12.82 10.88 9.76
C MET A 87 -13.43 9.49 9.88
N ASN A 88 -13.14 8.75 10.95
CA ASN A 88 -13.71 7.43 11.16
C ASN A 88 -15.23 7.53 11.44
N THR A 89 -16.03 6.94 10.56
CA THR A 89 -17.50 6.91 10.64
C THR A 89 -18.08 5.55 11.03
N TYR A 90 -17.24 4.58 11.41
CA TYR A 90 -17.65 3.20 11.68
C TYR A 90 -18.81 3.09 12.70
N ASP A 91 -18.77 3.87 13.78
CA ASP A 91 -19.81 3.91 14.82
C ASP A 91 -20.79 5.10 14.66
N ALA A 92 -20.77 5.80 13.53
CA ALA A 92 -21.60 6.97 13.28
C ALA A 92 -22.86 6.64 12.47
N GLU A 93 -23.88 7.51 12.53
CA GLU A 93 -25.10 7.39 11.70
C GLU A 93 -24.91 7.92 10.26
N ILE A 94 -23.67 7.99 9.78
CA ILE A 94 -23.32 8.42 8.42
C ILE A 94 -22.43 7.37 7.76
N GLU A 95 -22.52 7.23 6.44
CA GLU A 95 -21.72 6.25 5.71
C GLU A 95 -20.26 6.72 5.61
N TYR A 96 -19.94 7.74 4.83
CA TYR A 96 -18.58 8.28 4.77
C TYR A 96 -18.52 9.69 5.32
N TRP A 97 -17.32 10.13 5.69
CA TRP A 97 -17.10 11.55 5.96
C TRP A 97 -17.59 12.39 4.76
N PRO A 98 -18.37 13.46 4.98
CA PRO A 98 -18.94 14.24 3.88
C PRO A 98 -17.87 14.69 2.88
N GLY A 99 -18.10 14.47 1.60
CA GLY A 99 -17.16 14.88 0.54
C GLY A 99 -15.96 13.96 0.31
N LEU A 100 -15.73 12.93 1.14
CA LEU A 100 -14.59 12.02 0.98
C LEU A 100 -14.67 11.21 -0.33
N ILE A 101 -15.86 10.72 -0.67
CA ILE A 101 -16.10 9.84 -1.83
C ILE A 101 -17.07 10.44 -2.86
N ASP A 102 -17.59 11.64 -2.63
CA ASP A 102 -18.65 12.24 -3.44
C ASP A 102 -18.21 12.38 -4.91
N ASP A 103 -16.97 12.85 -5.09
CA ASP A 103 -16.32 13.06 -6.39
C ASP A 103 -15.61 11.80 -6.94
N LEU A 104 -15.69 10.67 -6.23
CA LEU A 104 -15.02 9.43 -6.64
C LEU A 104 -15.58 8.95 -7.99
N PRO A 105 -14.73 8.60 -8.97
CA PRO A 105 -15.18 8.05 -10.25
C PRO A 105 -16.07 6.82 -10.06
N GLU A 106 -17.12 6.71 -10.87
CA GLU A 106 -18.15 5.68 -10.72
C GLU A 106 -17.58 4.25 -10.67
N ARG A 107 -16.54 3.97 -11.46
CA ARG A 107 -15.86 2.67 -11.42
C ARG A 107 -15.22 2.36 -10.07
N PHE A 108 -14.70 3.35 -9.35
CA PHE A 108 -14.12 3.13 -8.04
C PHE A 108 -15.18 3.13 -6.93
N LYS A 109 -16.34 3.78 -7.13
CA LYS A 109 -17.48 3.66 -6.22
C LYS A 109 -17.93 2.21 -6.05
N SER A 110 -17.90 1.40 -7.12
CA SER A 110 -18.22 -0.03 -7.00
C SER A 110 -17.22 -0.84 -6.16
N GLU A 111 -16.05 -0.29 -5.83
CA GLU A 111 -15.04 -0.97 -5.01
C GLU A 111 -15.21 -0.71 -3.50
N LEU A 112 -16.04 0.26 -3.09
CA LEU A 112 -16.28 0.60 -1.68
C LEU A 112 -16.99 -0.51 -0.89
N GLY A 113 -17.58 -1.51 -1.58
CA GLY A 113 -18.15 -2.70 -0.97
C GLY A 113 -17.37 -3.99 -1.27
N ASN A 114 -16.20 -3.88 -1.91
CA ASN A 114 -15.43 -5.03 -2.34
C ASN A 114 -14.54 -5.55 -1.21
N SER A 115 -14.89 -6.69 -0.62
CA SER A 115 -14.19 -7.27 0.54
C SER A 115 -12.70 -7.46 0.34
N ASP A 116 -12.21 -7.65 -0.89
CA ASP A 116 -10.79 -7.89 -1.16
C ASP A 116 -9.90 -6.66 -0.89
N LEU A 117 -10.50 -5.46 -0.86
CA LEU A 117 -9.81 -4.21 -0.55
C LEU A 117 -9.66 -3.97 0.95
N TYR A 118 -10.40 -4.70 1.79
CA TYR A 118 -10.46 -4.53 3.24
C TYR A 118 -9.73 -5.68 3.93
N ASP A 119 -9.10 -5.41 5.08
CA ASP A 119 -8.62 -6.50 5.95
C ASP A 119 -9.81 -7.24 6.59
N TRP A 120 -10.83 -6.48 6.99
CA TRP A 120 -12.11 -6.97 7.47
C TRP A 120 -13.23 -6.07 6.94
N PHE A 121 -14.28 -6.63 6.35
CA PHE A 121 -15.44 -5.86 5.90
C PHE A 121 -16.72 -6.50 6.39
N ASP A 122 -17.45 -5.77 7.23
CA ASP A 122 -18.75 -6.18 7.80
C ASP A 122 -19.92 -5.37 7.23
N GLY A 123 -19.69 -4.62 6.15
CA GLY A 123 -20.66 -3.71 5.55
C GLY A 123 -20.59 -2.29 6.10
N ASN A 124 -19.80 -2.04 7.16
CA ASN A 124 -19.57 -0.68 7.66
C ASN A 124 -18.49 0.05 6.86
N PRO A 125 -18.60 1.38 6.75
CA PRO A 125 -17.66 2.23 6.04
C PRO A 125 -16.30 2.24 6.74
N GLN A 126 -15.32 1.62 6.10
CA GLN A 126 -13.93 1.60 6.57
C GLN A 126 -13.03 2.32 5.56
N THR A 127 -13.25 3.62 5.40
CA THR A 127 -12.44 4.47 4.53
C THR A 127 -12.39 5.89 5.11
N THR A 128 -11.20 6.29 5.53
CA THR A 128 -10.89 7.64 6.03
C THR A 128 -10.01 8.41 5.04
N VAL A 129 -9.43 7.71 4.06
CA VAL A 129 -8.61 8.28 2.98
C VAL A 129 -9.11 7.72 1.65
N ALA A 130 -9.39 8.59 0.68
CA ALA A 130 -9.74 8.21 -0.68
C ALA A 130 -9.05 9.15 -1.68
N ILE A 131 -8.15 8.60 -2.48
CA ILE A 131 -7.41 9.31 -3.53
C ILE A 131 -7.45 8.47 -4.80
N TRP A 132 -7.58 9.14 -5.93
CA TRP A 132 -7.58 8.48 -7.23
C TRP A 132 -6.80 9.28 -8.26
N ARG A 133 -6.46 8.61 -9.35
CA ARG A 133 -5.94 9.23 -10.56
C ARG A 133 -6.41 8.44 -11.76
N THR A 134 -7.27 9.06 -12.57
CA THR A 134 -7.74 8.49 -13.84
C THR A 134 -6.68 8.66 -14.94
N PRO A 135 -6.81 7.98 -16.09
CA PRO A 135 -5.89 8.16 -17.21
C PRO A 135 -5.85 9.59 -17.78
N SER A 136 -6.93 10.36 -17.60
CA SER A 136 -7.02 11.77 -18.00
C SER A 136 -6.40 12.74 -16.98
N ASP A 137 -6.14 12.29 -15.76
CA ASP A 137 -5.63 13.14 -14.69
C ASP A 137 -4.10 13.27 -14.76
N ASN A 138 -3.62 14.51 -14.64
CA ASN A 138 -2.19 14.83 -14.56
C ASN A 138 -1.66 14.91 -13.13
N ARG A 139 -2.50 14.66 -12.13
CA ARG A 139 -2.19 14.70 -10.69
C ARG A 139 -3.10 13.74 -9.93
N TRP A 140 -2.73 13.42 -8.70
CA TRP A 140 -3.63 12.76 -7.76
C TRP A 140 -4.79 13.68 -7.39
N VAL A 141 -5.99 13.10 -7.31
CA VAL A 141 -7.27 13.78 -7.02
C VAL A 141 -7.87 13.14 -5.77
N HIS A 142 -8.58 13.93 -4.99
CA HIS A 142 -9.36 13.51 -3.83
C HIS A 142 -10.68 14.28 -3.82
N GLY A 143 -11.62 13.85 -2.98
CA GLY A 143 -12.90 14.54 -2.83
C GLY A 143 -12.78 15.86 -2.07
N THR A 144 -13.81 16.69 -2.16
CA THR A 144 -13.88 17.96 -1.44
C THR A 144 -14.44 17.75 -0.04
N LEU A 145 -13.56 17.57 0.95
CA LEU A 145 -13.97 17.28 2.33
C LEU A 145 -14.90 18.34 2.92
N GLY A 146 -15.96 17.89 3.58
CA GLY A 146 -16.79 18.73 4.42
C GLY A 146 -16.04 19.21 5.66
N GLU A 147 -16.38 20.41 6.12
CA GLU A 147 -15.79 21.02 7.32
C GLU A 147 -16.10 20.20 8.57
N SER A 148 -15.12 20.12 9.47
CA SER A 148 -15.33 19.52 10.79
C SER A 148 -16.12 20.46 11.71
N SER A 149 -16.86 19.90 12.67
CA SER A 149 -17.62 20.71 13.63
C SER A 149 -16.74 21.47 14.63
N TRP A 150 -15.47 21.05 14.77
CA TRP A 150 -14.44 21.70 15.59
C TRP A 150 -13.56 22.69 14.82
N GLY A 151 -13.76 22.83 13.51
CA GLY A 151 -12.98 23.68 12.62
C GLY A 151 -11.65 23.07 12.18
N GLY A 152 -11.17 23.48 11.01
CA GLY A 152 -9.99 22.92 10.35
C GLY A 152 -10.31 21.79 9.37
N GLU A 153 -9.32 21.39 8.58
CA GLU A 153 -9.44 20.22 7.70
C GLU A 153 -9.33 18.94 8.54
N PRO A 154 -10.29 18.01 8.41
CA PRO A 154 -10.26 16.75 9.16
C PRO A 154 -9.12 15.86 8.65
N TYR A 155 -8.46 15.14 9.56
CA TYR A 155 -7.32 14.28 9.22
C TYR A 155 -7.72 12.80 9.10
N GLY A 156 -7.43 12.20 7.94
CA GLY A 156 -7.81 10.83 7.58
C GLY A 156 -6.80 9.75 7.99
N GLY A 157 -5.62 10.13 8.48
CA GLY A 157 -4.53 9.19 8.79
C GLY A 157 -3.51 9.01 7.65
N GLU A 158 -3.71 9.69 6.52
CA GLU A 158 -2.99 9.47 5.26
C GLU A 158 -1.47 9.52 5.37
N GLY A 159 -0.93 10.46 6.16
CA GLY A 159 0.51 10.63 6.28
C GLY A 159 1.20 9.45 6.97
N TRP A 160 0.54 8.83 7.95
CA TRP A 160 1.10 7.71 8.70
C TRP A 160 0.72 6.37 8.05
N LEU A 161 -0.53 6.19 7.59
CA LEU A 161 -0.98 4.95 6.93
C LEU A 161 -0.09 4.58 5.75
N PHE A 162 0.25 5.58 4.93
CA PHE A 162 0.97 5.40 3.68
C PHE A 162 2.46 5.75 3.78
N HIS A 163 3.01 5.91 4.99
CA HIS A 163 4.42 6.27 5.18
C HIS A 163 5.38 5.30 4.47
N LEU A 164 4.97 4.04 4.23
CA LEU A 164 5.79 3.04 3.55
C LEU A 164 6.04 3.45 2.09
N LEU A 165 5.06 4.11 1.49
CA LEU A 165 5.07 4.49 0.10
C LEU A 165 5.63 5.90 -0.10
N THR A 166 5.61 6.77 0.91
CA THR A 166 6.10 8.16 0.82
C THR A 166 7.52 8.33 1.38
N GLU A 167 7.88 7.67 2.48
CA GLU A 167 9.23 7.71 3.07
C GLU A 167 10.21 6.76 2.35
N TRP A 168 10.47 7.05 1.07
CA TRP A 168 11.17 6.14 0.17
C TRP A 168 12.70 6.29 0.21
N SER A 169 13.33 5.71 1.23
CA SER A 169 14.80 5.59 1.30
C SER A 169 15.25 4.24 1.86
N PRO A 170 16.44 3.73 1.48
CA PRO A 170 16.95 2.45 2.00
C PRO A 170 17.04 2.41 3.52
N SER A 171 17.39 3.52 4.17
CA SER A 171 17.47 3.59 5.64
C SER A 171 16.09 3.49 6.29
N LYS A 172 15.09 4.21 5.75
CA LYS A 172 13.71 4.19 6.28
C LYS A 172 13.03 2.84 6.11
N ILE A 173 13.30 2.17 4.99
CA ILE A 173 12.81 0.81 4.79
C ILE A 173 13.53 -0.17 5.71
N ALA A 174 14.87 -0.10 5.81
CA ALA A 174 15.62 -0.99 6.68
C ALA A 174 15.20 -0.88 8.16
N GLU A 175 15.01 0.34 8.69
CA GLU A 175 14.51 0.59 10.06
C GLU A 175 13.27 -0.26 10.40
N ARG A 176 12.39 -0.46 9.44
CA ARG A 176 11.12 -1.21 9.61
C ARG A 176 11.31 -2.71 9.53
N LEU A 177 12.23 -3.18 8.70
CA LEU A 177 12.56 -4.60 8.56
C LEU A 177 13.32 -5.16 9.79
N TYR A 178 13.86 -4.30 10.66
CA TYR A 178 14.65 -4.72 11.82
C TYR A 178 13.84 -5.29 12.98
N SER A 179 12.57 -4.89 13.13
CA SER A 179 11.78 -5.25 14.32
C SER A 179 11.50 -6.77 14.51
N PRO A 180 11.44 -7.62 13.46
CA PRO A 180 11.21 -9.06 13.63
C PRO A 180 12.45 -9.96 13.40
N VAL A 181 13.58 -9.46 12.91
CA VAL A 181 14.67 -10.32 12.41
C VAL A 181 15.85 -10.38 13.39
N LYS A 182 16.28 -11.60 13.76
CA LYS A 182 17.50 -11.85 14.58
C LYS A 182 18.80 -11.77 13.77
N HIS A 183 18.76 -11.16 12.59
CA HIS A 183 19.80 -11.08 11.58
C HIS A 183 19.82 -9.66 11.00
N THR A 184 21.02 -9.16 10.71
CA THR A 184 21.26 -7.79 10.25
C THR A 184 20.96 -7.67 8.76
N ILE A 185 19.90 -6.93 8.42
CA ILE A 185 19.63 -6.51 7.04
C ILE A 185 20.38 -5.20 6.79
N THR A 186 21.19 -5.13 5.73
CA THR A 186 22.00 -3.94 5.43
C THR A 186 21.23 -2.94 4.57
N HIS A 187 21.55 -1.66 4.68
CA HIS A 187 20.98 -0.63 3.79
C HIS A 187 21.35 -0.89 2.32
N ASP A 188 22.52 -1.48 2.07
CA ASP A 188 22.95 -1.88 0.72
C ASP A 188 22.02 -2.94 0.12
N ALA A 189 21.74 -4.02 0.86
CA ALA A 189 20.80 -5.05 0.41
C ALA A 189 19.42 -4.47 0.08
N VAL A 190 18.91 -3.59 0.95
CA VAL A 190 17.63 -2.88 0.72
C VAL A 190 17.72 -1.99 -0.51
N ALA A 191 18.80 -1.21 -0.68
CA ALA A 191 18.98 -0.34 -1.83
C ALA A 191 19.01 -1.10 -3.15
N ARG A 192 19.66 -2.27 -3.19
CA ARG A 192 19.71 -3.13 -4.38
C ARG A 192 18.32 -3.64 -4.78
N VAL A 193 17.50 -4.05 -3.79
CA VAL A 193 16.10 -4.43 -4.04
C VAL A 193 15.27 -3.21 -4.47
N MET A 194 15.47 -2.06 -3.83
CA MET A 194 14.81 -0.81 -4.21
C MET A 194 15.18 -0.32 -5.61
N ASN A 195 16.36 -0.68 -6.13
CA ASN A 195 16.80 -0.36 -7.49
C ASN A 195 16.32 -1.38 -8.52
N ASN A 196 15.50 -2.36 -8.11
CA ASN A 196 14.99 -3.44 -8.96
C ASN A 196 16.12 -4.28 -9.59
N GLU A 197 17.24 -4.47 -8.86
CA GLU A 197 18.29 -5.39 -9.30
C GLU A 197 17.78 -6.84 -9.33
N PRO A 198 18.29 -7.70 -10.23
CA PRO A 198 17.93 -9.12 -10.26
C PRO A 198 18.08 -9.78 -8.89
N LEU A 199 17.03 -10.46 -8.44
CA LEU A 199 17.03 -11.16 -7.16
C LEU A 199 17.90 -12.43 -7.24
N THR A 200 19.17 -12.33 -6.84
CA THR A 200 20.12 -13.46 -6.85
C THR A 200 20.16 -14.18 -5.48
N ASP A 201 20.61 -15.45 -5.44
CA ASP A 201 20.82 -16.18 -4.17
C ASP A 201 21.67 -15.36 -3.17
N PRO A 202 22.83 -14.78 -3.55
CA PRO A 202 23.61 -13.94 -2.64
C PRO A 202 22.87 -12.70 -2.11
N LEU A 203 21.94 -12.14 -2.87
CA LEU A 203 21.12 -11.02 -2.40
C LEU A 203 20.05 -11.52 -1.41
N ILE A 204 19.36 -12.63 -1.72
CA ILE A 204 18.33 -13.21 -0.85
C ILE A 204 18.91 -13.55 0.54
N ARG A 205 20.10 -14.17 0.59
CA ARG A 205 20.75 -14.53 1.87
C ARG A 205 21.16 -13.34 2.74
N GLN A 206 21.15 -12.12 2.21
CA GLN A 206 21.36 -10.92 3.04
C GLN A 206 20.12 -10.56 3.87
N PHE A 207 18.94 -11.05 3.49
CA PHE A 207 17.69 -10.78 4.21
C PHE A 207 17.34 -11.85 5.25
N HIS A 208 17.70 -13.11 4.99
CA HIS A 208 17.34 -14.22 5.86
C HIS A 208 18.45 -15.29 5.89
N PRO A 209 18.78 -15.88 7.06
CA PRO A 209 19.87 -16.85 7.19
C PRO A 209 19.57 -18.21 6.57
N ASP A 210 18.31 -18.63 6.56
CA ASP A 210 17.85 -19.92 6.00
C ASP A 210 16.65 -19.72 5.05
N PRO A 211 16.85 -19.09 3.88
CA PRO A 211 15.77 -18.78 2.94
C PRO A 211 15.43 -19.95 2.01
N ASP A 212 14.15 -20.08 1.65
CA ASP A 212 13.71 -20.88 0.51
C ASP A 212 13.94 -20.10 -0.78
N ILE A 213 15.15 -20.22 -1.34
CA ILE A 213 15.57 -19.50 -2.55
C ILE A 213 14.61 -19.75 -3.73
N THR A 214 14.18 -20.99 -3.94
CA THR A 214 13.37 -21.34 -5.10
C THR A 214 11.97 -20.73 -4.99
N ALA A 215 11.36 -20.82 -3.80
CA ALA A 215 10.05 -20.22 -3.56
C ALA A 215 10.11 -18.70 -3.66
N LEU A 216 11.18 -18.05 -3.18
CA LEU A 216 11.35 -16.61 -3.25
C LEU A 216 11.55 -16.07 -4.66
N LEU A 217 12.28 -16.79 -5.52
CA LEU A 217 12.41 -16.44 -6.94
C LEU A 217 11.06 -16.54 -7.66
N THR A 218 10.31 -17.62 -7.39
CA THR A 218 8.96 -17.81 -7.95
C THR A 218 8.02 -16.69 -7.51
N GLU A 219 8.10 -16.30 -6.24
CA GLU A 219 7.29 -15.22 -5.68
C GLU A 219 7.66 -13.85 -6.25
N ALA A 220 8.95 -13.57 -6.43
CA ALA A 220 9.42 -12.36 -7.10
C ALA A 220 8.84 -12.24 -8.52
N GLU A 221 8.86 -13.33 -9.30
CA GLU A 221 8.26 -13.37 -10.64
C GLU A 221 6.74 -13.15 -10.61
N ARG A 222 6.05 -13.77 -9.65
CA ARG A 222 4.60 -13.59 -9.42
C ARG A 222 4.25 -12.13 -9.14
N ILE A 223 5.03 -11.47 -8.27
CA ILE A 223 4.87 -10.05 -7.92
C ILE A 223 5.25 -9.14 -9.11
N GLY A 224 6.06 -9.62 -10.05
CA GLY A 224 6.56 -8.85 -11.19
C GLY A 224 7.87 -8.12 -10.90
N TYR A 225 8.66 -8.63 -9.95
CA TYR A 225 10.02 -8.20 -9.66
C TYR A 225 11.02 -8.95 -10.54
N GLN A 226 12.18 -8.34 -10.79
CA GLN A 226 13.20 -8.89 -11.68
C GLN A 226 13.98 -10.06 -11.04
N THR A 227 14.00 -11.21 -11.73
CA THR A 227 14.85 -12.37 -11.40
C THR A 227 16.01 -12.51 -12.40
N PRO A 228 17.09 -13.24 -12.06
CA PRO A 228 18.16 -13.57 -13.00
C PRO A 228 17.61 -14.35 -14.19
N SER A 229 18.14 -14.10 -15.39
CA SER A 229 17.82 -14.93 -16.55
C SER A 229 18.27 -16.39 -16.30
N PRO A 230 17.54 -17.39 -16.82
CA PRO A 230 17.90 -18.80 -16.69
C PRO A 230 19.29 -19.13 -17.23
#